data_AF-A0A7Y4UHK0-F1
#
_entry.id   AF-A0A7Y4UHK0-F1
#
_cell.length_a   1.000
_cell.length_b   1.000
_cell.length_c   1.000
_cell.angle_alpha   90.00
_cell.angle_beta   90.00
_cell.angle_gamma   90.00
#
_symmetry.space_group_name_H-M   'P 1'
#
loop_
_entity.id
_entity.type
_entity.pdbx_description
1 polymer ?
#
loop_
_entity_poly.entity_id
_entity_poly.type
_entity_poly.pdbx_seq_one_letter_code
_entity_poly.pdbx_strand_id
1 'polypeptide(L)'
;MFRVVLSLVVMALWFPLPVFGQKSKSRPVLKPTPIKRMTFAAAQKLIEGVTEGNLQKQMTREIVTFTLTKLSGGQVIELYYSVTPNIPSSRVKVTTVPGYGVWYENEAVYQEAKRPRHALEGLLPDTTVFIEQVPQLVARLETRLRTKLDYSRASLKRLDSLVAHTQGALAPTELNERLFQEVLAYYGEVLRRALPYGEWKATTETYGKNYTHQVPGMRYLAKSVNLFKVLKPGTSVMSAFYDEKTRGASVTTAFDKDIAAAQ
;
A
#
# COMPACT_ATOMS: atom_id res chain seq x y z
N MET A 1 -16.00 -50.47 55.77
CA MET A 1 -14.78 -50.18 54.97
C MET A 1 -15.12 -50.37 53.50
N PHE A 2 -14.81 -49.34 52.71
CA PHE A 2 -14.80 -49.23 51.23
C PHE A 2 -16.08 -49.50 50.41
N ARG A 3 -16.78 -48.39 50.11
CA ARG A 3 -17.64 -48.21 48.94
C ARG A 3 -16.75 -48.07 47.69
N VAL A 4 -16.97 -48.91 46.68
CA VAL A 4 -16.45 -48.72 45.32
C VAL A 4 -17.49 -47.90 44.56
N VAL A 5 -17.20 -46.62 44.35
CA VAL A 5 -17.99 -45.75 43.47
C VAL A 5 -17.37 -45.84 42.08
N LEU A 6 -18.13 -46.43 41.17
CA LEU A 6 -17.88 -46.53 39.74
C LEU A 6 -17.92 -45.11 39.17
N SER A 7 -16.77 -44.57 38.76
CA SER A 7 -16.66 -43.22 38.21
C SER A 7 -17.04 -43.23 36.73
N LEU A 8 -18.01 -42.37 36.40
CA LEU A 8 -18.59 -42.17 35.08
C LEU A 8 -17.54 -41.76 34.05
N VAL A 9 -17.53 -42.46 32.91
CA VAL A 9 -16.90 -42.04 31.66
C VAL A 9 -17.70 -40.86 31.10
N VAL A 10 -17.20 -39.64 31.26
CA VAL A 10 -17.71 -38.46 30.54
C VAL A 10 -16.93 -38.36 29.23
N MET A 11 -17.46 -39.02 28.21
CA MET A 11 -17.03 -38.89 26.83
C MET A 11 -17.63 -37.59 26.27
N ALA A 12 -16.98 -36.46 26.54
CA ALA A 12 -17.34 -35.19 25.94
C ALA A 12 -16.85 -35.16 24.48
N LEU A 13 -17.79 -35.41 23.57
CA LEU A 13 -17.69 -35.19 22.13
C LEU A 13 -17.20 -33.76 21.83
N TRP A 14 -15.92 -33.65 21.50
CA TRP A 14 -15.34 -32.48 20.84
C TRP A 14 -15.78 -32.48 19.38
N PHE A 15 -16.94 -31.88 19.10
CA PHE A 15 -17.29 -31.46 17.75
C PHE A 15 -16.49 -30.20 17.40
N PRO A 16 -15.70 -30.18 16.31
CA PRO A 16 -15.17 -28.94 15.79
C PRO A 16 -16.34 -28.11 15.23
N LEU A 17 -16.63 -26.99 15.88
CA LEU A 17 -17.53 -25.97 15.34
C LEU A 17 -17.01 -25.54 13.96
N PRO A 18 -17.85 -25.53 12.90
CA PRO A 18 -17.47 -24.95 11.64
C PRO A 18 -17.25 -23.46 11.85
N VAL A 19 -16.00 -23.02 11.68
CA VAL A 19 -15.66 -21.60 11.58
C VAL A 19 -16.38 -21.07 10.35
N PHE A 20 -17.51 -20.39 10.59
CA PHE A 20 -18.21 -19.63 9.58
C PHE A 20 -17.22 -18.64 8.97
N GLY A 21 -16.83 -18.91 7.72
CA GLY A 21 -16.08 -17.99 6.91
C GLY A 21 -16.90 -16.71 6.77
N GLN A 22 -16.53 -15.67 7.50
CA GLN A 22 -16.90 -14.31 7.14
C GLN A 22 -16.36 -14.09 5.73
N LYS A 23 -17.27 -14.15 4.75
CA LYS A 23 -17.04 -13.55 3.43
C LYS A 23 -16.81 -12.07 3.67
N SER A 24 -15.55 -11.69 3.90
CA SER A 24 -15.14 -10.30 3.76
C SER A 24 -15.50 -9.92 2.33
N LYS A 25 -16.52 -9.07 2.16
CA LYS A 25 -16.74 -8.36 0.91
C LYS A 25 -15.47 -7.54 0.68
N SER A 26 -14.50 -8.10 -0.03
CA SER A 26 -13.39 -7.34 -0.57
C SER A 26 -14.02 -6.26 -1.44
N ARG A 27 -13.90 -5.01 -0.98
CA ARG A 27 -14.29 -3.87 -1.80
C ARG A 27 -13.42 -3.96 -3.06
N PRO A 28 -14.01 -3.90 -4.27
CA PRO A 28 -13.25 -4.06 -5.49
C PRO A 28 -12.11 -3.05 -5.48
N VAL A 29 -10.88 -3.56 -5.64
CA VAL A 29 -9.70 -2.74 -5.90
C VAL A 29 -10.02 -1.93 -7.15
N LEU A 30 -10.29 -0.64 -6.94
CA LEU A 30 -10.58 0.29 -8.02
C LEU A 30 -9.33 0.35 -8.90
N LYS A 31 -9.41 -0.25 -10.10
CA LYS A 31 -8.44 -0.01 -11.17
C LYS A 31 -8.25 1.51 -11.30
N PRO A 32 -7.03 2.00 -11.56
CA PRO A 32 -6.74 3.43 -11.64
C PRO A 32 -7.75 4.08 -12.59
N THR A 33 -8.71 4.79 -12.01
CA THR A 33 -9.85 5.33 -12.73
C THR A 33 -9.34 6.53 -13.52
N PRO A 34 -9.73 6.72 -14.79
CA PRO A 34 -9.12 7.72 -15.64
C PRO A 34 -9.47 9.14 -15.17
N ILE A 35 -8.54 9.74 -14.43
CA ILE A 35 -8.51 11.19 -14.21
C ILE A 35 -8.13 11.82 -15.55
N LYS A 36 -9.05 12.55 -16.17
CA LYS A 36 -8.82 13.14 -17.50
C LYS A 36 -8.55 14.64 -17.37
N ARG A 37 -7.32 15.05 -17.69
CA ARG A 37 -7.01 16.48 -17.91
C ARG A 37 -7.56 16.94 -19.25
N MET A 38 -8.06 18.16 -19.30
CA MET A 38 -8.60 18.77 -20.52
C MET A 38 -8.36 20.29 -20.53
N THR A 39 -8.58 20.88 -21.70
CA THR A 39 -8.49 22.34 -21.86
C THR A 39 -9.59 23.03 -21.07
N PHE A 40 -9.32 24.27 -20.66
CA PHE A 40 -10.30 25.09 -19.93
C PHE A 40 -11.62 25.23 -20.70
N ALA A 41 -11.56 25.50 -22.00
CA ALA A 41 -12.75 25.61 -22.84
C ALA A 41 -13.56 24.31 -22.91
N ALA A 42 -12.90 23.15 -22.94
CA ALA A 42 -13.59 21.85 -22.91
C ALA A 42 -14.29 21.63 -21.56
N ALA A 43 -13.64 22.00 -20.46
CA ALA A 43 -14.22 21.87 -19.13
C ALA A 43 -15.38 22.84 -18.89
N GLN A 44 -15.28 24.08 -19.39
CA GLN A 44 -16.37 25.06 -19.31
C GLN A 44 -17.63 24.59 -20.05
N LYS A 45 -17.48 23.98 -21.23
CA LYS A 45 -18.62 23.40 -21.95
C LYS A 45 -19.34 22.30 -21.17
N LEU A 46 -18.61 21.55 -20.34
CA LEU A 46 -19.21 20.46 -19.56
C LEU A 46 -19.99 20.95 -18.33
N ILE A 47 -19.71 22.16 -17.85
CA ILE A 47 -20.45 22.77 -16.72
C ILE A 47 -21.56 23.72 -17.21
N GLU A 48 -21.72 23.88 -18.53
CA GLU A 48 -22.77 24.72 -19.11
C GLU A 48 -24.16 24.22 -18.68
N GLY A 49 -24.96 25.12 -18.11
CA GLY A 49 -26.28 24.78 -17.56
C GLY A 49 -26.26 24.15 -16.15
N VAL A 50 -25.10 24.06 -15.50
CA VAL A 50 -24.95 23.63 -14.11
C VAL A 50 -24.38 24.78 -13.27
N THR A 51 -24.85 24.94 -12.03
CA THR A 51 -24.29 25.94 -11.11
C THR A 51 -22.82 25.61 -10.83
N GLU A 52 -21.92 26.43 -11.37
CA GLU A 52 -20.49 26.26 -11.19
C GLU A 52 -20.08 26.43 -9.72
N GLY A 53 -19.22 25.53 -9.23
CA GLY A 53 -18.72 25.58 -7.86
C GLY A 53 -19.74 25.09 -6.84
N ASN A 54 -20.76 24.33 -7.27
CA ASN A 54 -21.80 23.78 -6.39
C ASN A 54 -21.27 22.81 -5.31
N LEU A 55 -20.02 22.34 -5.42
CA LEU A 55 -19.34 21.63 -4.34
C LEU A 55 -18.34 22.51 -3.61
N GLN A 56 -17.55 23.29 -4.34
CA GLN A 56 -16.55 24.18 -3.75
C GLN A 56 -16.18 25.31 -4.71
N LYS A 57 -15.89 26.48 -4.15
CA LYS A 57 -15.37 27.63 -4.89
C LYS A 57 -14.28 28.29 -4.06
N GLN A 58 -13.09 28.43 -4.63
CA GLN A 58 -11.98 29.11 -3.99
C GLN A 58 -11.69 30.43 -4.71
N MET A 59 -11.64 31.50 -3.93
CA MET A 59 -11.33 32.84 -4.39
C MET A 59 -10.10 33.37 -3.68
N THR A 60 -9.22 34.06 -4.41
CA THR A 60 -8.09 34.80 -3.85
C THR A 60 -8.22 36.25 -4.26
N ARG A 61 -8.37 37.18 -3.29
CA ARG A 61 -8.47 38.63 -3.52
C ARG A 61 -9.39 38.96 -4.71
N GLU A 62 -10.62 38.42 -4.67
CA GLU A 62 -11.70 38.62 -5.67
C GLU A 62 -11.57 37.85 -7.00
N ILE A 63 -10.47 37.13 -7.24
CA ILE A 63 -10.32 36.26 -8.43
C ILE A 63 -10.69 34.82 -8.06
N VAL A 64 -11.60 34.20 -8.82
CA VAL A 64 -11.86 32.76 -8.71
C VAL A 64 -10.62 32.03 -9.23
N THR A 65 -9.97 31.28 -8.36
CA THR A 65 -8.77 30.50 -8.72
C THR A 65 -9.13 29.06 -9.04
N PHE A 66 -10.20 28.56 -8.43
CA PHE A 66 -10.61 27.16 -8.53
C PHE A 66 -12.10 26.99 -8.27
N THR A 67 -12.76 26.13 -9.05
CA THR A 67 -14.11 25.64 -8.76
C THR A 67 -14.19 24.12 -8.87
N LEU A 68 -15.05 23.54 -8.03
CA LEU A 68 -15.40 22.14 -8.03
C LEU A 68 -16.90 22.02 -8.28
N THR A 69 -17.26 21.37 -9.38
CA THR A 69 -18.64 21.27 -9.85
C THR A 69 -19.04 19.81 -10.02
N LYS A 70 -20.15 19.40 -9.39
CA LYS A 70 -20.81 18.11 -9.63
C LYS A 70 -21.84 18.27 -10.75
N LEU A 71 -21.71 17.44 -11.77
CA LEU A 71 -22.66 17.38 -12.88
C LEU A 71 -23.89 16.53 -12.52
N SER A 72 -24.97 16.69 -13.28
CA SER A 72 -26.21 15.93 -13.11
C SER A 72 -26.02 14.41 -13.26
N GLY A 73 -25.07 13.97 -14.10
CA GLY A 73 -24.70 12.57 -14.28
C GLY A 73 -23.83 11.98 -13.16
N GLY A 74 -23.54 12.75 -12.11
CA GLY A 74 -22.73 12.32 -10.96
C GLY A 74 -21.23 12.50 -11.12
N GLN A 75 -20.76 12.89 -12.32
CA GLN A 75 -19.36 13.26 -12.58
C GLN A 75 -18.98 14.52 -11.80
N VAL A 76 -17.68 14.68 -11.58
CA VAL A 76 -17.12 15.87 -10.90
C VAL A 76 -16.08 16.52 -11.81
N ILE A 77 -16.12 17.85 -11.89
CA ILE A 77 -15.17 18.66 -12.65
C ILE A 77 -14.48 19.64 -11.71
N GLU A 78 -13.16 19.62 -11.72
CA GLU A 78 -12.31 20.68 -11.19
C GLU A 78 -11.93 21.64 -12.31
N LEU A 79 -12.20 22.93 -12.13
CA LEU A 79 -11.81 23.97 -13.08
C LEU A 79 -10.80 24.90 -12.41
N TYR A 80 -9.62 24.99 -13.01
CA TYR A 80 -8.55 25.89 -12.60
C TYR A 80 -8.51 27.08 -13.54
N TYR A 81 -8.67 28.27 -12.97
CA TYR A 81 -8.66 29.53 -13.72
C TYR A 81 -7.23 30.00 -13.96
N SER A 82 -7.04 30.77 -15.03
CA SER A 82 -5.73 31.37 -15.32
C SER A 82 -5.33 32.34 -14.21
N VAL A 83 -4.07 32.24 -13.76
CA VAL A 83 -3.51 33.16 -12.76
C VAL A 83 -2.46 34.03 -13.44
N THR A 84 -2.64 35.34 -13.32
CA THR A 84 -1.65 36.33 -13.74
C THR A 84 -0.89 36.79 -12.50
N PRO A 85 0.41 36.49 -12.38
CA PRO A 85 1.18 36.95 -11.23
C PRO A 85 1.29 38.48 -11.28
N ASN A 86 0.90 39.15 -10.20
CA ASN A 86 1.03 40.59 -10.06
C ASN A 86 2.48 40.93 -9.69
N ILE A 87 3.38 40.93 -10.68
CA ILE A 87 4.77 41.33 -10.50
C ILE A 87 4.91 42.79 -10.97
N PRO A 88 5.13 43.75 -10.07
CA PRO A 88 5.39 45.14 -10.43
C PRO A 88 6.84 45.25 -10.95
N SER A 89 7.08 44.85 -12.20
CA SER A 89 8.37 45.06 -12.87
C SER A 89 8.15 45.37 -14.34
N SER A 90 8.53 46.59 -14.74
CA SER A 90 8.29 47.16 -16.08
C SER A 90 9.09 46.51 -17.21
N ARG A 91 9.81 45.40 -16.97
CA ARG A 91 10.70 44.77 -17.96
C ARG A 91 10.58 43.25 -18.10
N VAL A 92 9.64 42.60 -17.42
CA VAL A 92 9.42 41.14 -17.55
C VAL A 92 8.09 40.89 -18.25
N LYS A 93 8.12 40.16 -19.38
CA LYS A 93 6.88 39.68 -20.03
C LYS A 93 6.09 38.88 -18.99
N VAL A 94 4.91 39.37 -18.63
CA VAL A 94 4.00 38.68 -17.71
C VAL A 94 3.58 37.37 -18.37
N THR A 95 4.07 36.25 -17.85
CA THR A 95 3.66 34.91 -18.29
C THR A 95 2.40 34.51 -17.55
N THR A 96 1.26 34.54 -18.24
CA THR A 96 -0.01 34.01 -17.73
C THR A 96 0.03 32.48 -17.76
N VAL A 97 -0.29 31.85 -16.63
CA VAL A 97 -0.50 30.40 -16.60
C VAL A 97 -1.91 30.12 -17.12
N PRO A 98 -2.08 29.36 -18.22
CA PRO A 98 -3.41 29.08 -18.77
C PRO A 98 -4.23 28.20 -17.81
N GLY A 99 -5.52 28.45 -17.74
CA GLY A 99 -6.46 27.60 -17.00
C GLY A 99 -6.59 26.21 -17.63
N TYR A 100 -7.10 25.25 -16.86
CA TYR A 100 -7.36 23.89 -17.31
C TYR A 100 -8.48 23.24 -16.49
N GLY A 101 -8.99 22.10 -16.96
CA GLY A 101 -9.96 21.30 -16.22
C GLY A 101 -9.48 19.89 -15.95
N VAL A 102 -10.00 19.30 -14.87
CA VAL A 102 -9.83 17.88 -14.54
C VAL A 102 -11.20 17.26 -14.36
N TRP A 103 -11.43 16.16 -15.07
CA TRP A 103 -12.69 15.42 -15.01
C TRP A 103 -12.50 14.12 -14.22
N TYR A 104 -13.48 13.87 -13.36
CA TYR A 104 -13.62 12.68 -12.54
C TYR A 104 -14.95 12.02 -12.88
N GLU A 105 -14.93 10.70 -13.07
CA GLU A 105 -16.10 9.92 -13.45
C GLU A 105 -17.23 10.00 -12.42
N ASN A 106 -16.88 10.12 -11.14
CA ASN A 106 -17.83 10.34 -10.06
C ASN A 106 -17.15 10.97 -8.83
N GLU A 107 -17.97 11.33 -7.85
CA GLU A 107 -17.50 11.92 -6.58
C GLU A 107 -16.60 10.97 -5.79
N ALA A 108 -16.82 9.65 -5.82
CA ALA A 108 -15.96 8.70 -5.12
C ALA A 108 -14.53 8.68 -5.71
N VAL A 109 -14.40 8.79 -7.05
CA VAL A 109 -13.11 8.91 -7.73
C VAL A 109 -12.42 10.23 -7.39
N TYR A 110 -13.16 11.33 -7.31
CA TYR A 110 -12.62 12.61 -6.85
C TYR A 110 -12.08 12.50 -5.41
N GLN A 111 -12.88 11.95 -4.49
CA GLN A 111 -12.47 11.78 -3.10
C GLN A 111 -11.24 10.88 -2.98
N GLU A 112 -11.16 9.80 -3.77
CA GLU A 112 -10.01 8.91 -3.81
C GLU A 112 -8.75 9.57 -4.41
N ALA A 113 -8.92 10.42 -5.42
CA ALA A 113 -7.81 11.18 -6.03
C ALA A 113 -7.25 12.26 -5.09
N LYS A 114 -8.09 12.87 -4.27
CA LYS A 114 -7.70 13.88 -3.27
C LYS A 114 -7.36 13.30 -1.92
N ARG A 115 -7.64 12.02 -1.68
CA ARG A 115 -7.33 11.38 -0.42
C ARG A 115 -5.83 11.46 -0.19
N PRO A 116 -5.39 11.84 1.03
CA PRO A 116 -4.00 11.67 1.42
C PRO A 116 -3.60 10.21 1.23
N ARG A 117 -2.79 9.95 0.21
CA ARG A 117 -2.22 8.64 -0.01
C ARG A 117 -1.10 8.46 1.00
N HIS A 118 -1.15 7.35 1.72
CA HIS A 118 0.00 6.97 2.52
C HIS A 118 1.15 6.66 1.56
N ALA A 119 2.40 6.96 1.92
CA ALA A 119 3.57 6.68 1.05
C ALA A 119 3.69 5.19 0.65
N LEU A 120 2.96 4.31 1.34
CA LEU A 120 2.92 2.86 1.13
C LEU A 120 1.80 2.41 0.21
N GLU A 121 0.91 3.33 -0.13
CA GLU A 121 -0.28 3.08 -0.92
C GLU A 121 0.09 3.05 -2.41
N GLY A 122 0.38 1.84 -2.89
CA GLY A 122 0.95 1.56 -4.22
C GLY A 122 2.14 0.60 -4.16
N LEU A 123 2.88 0.58 -3.03
CA LEU A 123 4.01 -0.33 -2.83
C LEU A 123 3.58 -1.75 -2.46
N LEU A 124 2.57 -1.85 -1.61
CA LEU A 124 2.12 -3.14 -1.11
C LEU A 124 1.33 -3.83 -2.23
N PRO A 125 1.75 -5.04 -2.64
CA PRO A 125 1.07 -5.74 -3.72
C PRO A 125 -0.31 -6.23 -3.27
N ASP A 126 -1.21 -6.45 -4.24
CA ASP A 126 -2.44 -7.20 -3.98
C ASP A 126 -2.05 -8.54 -3.35
N THR A 127 -2.51 -8.77 -2.12
CA THR A 127 -2.01 -9.89 -1.33
C THR A 127 -2.38 -11.24 -1.92
N THR A 128 -3.56 -11.33 -2.54
CA THR A 128 -4.07 -12.58 -3.13
C THR A 128 -3.18 -12.98 -4.30
N VAL A 129 -2.91 -12.03 -5.19
CA VAL A 129 -2.07 -12.24 -6.38
C VAL A 129 -0.61 -12.40 -5.99
N PHE A 130 -0.13 -11.63 -5.02
CA PHE A 130 1.25 -11.65 -4.56
C PHE A 130 1.66 -13.02 -4.06
N ILE A 131 0.87 -13.63 -3.17
CA ILE A 131 1.21 -14.91 -2.52
C ILE A 131 1.38 -16.01 -3.59
N GLU A 132 0.51 -16.02 -4.60
CA GLU A 132 0.63 -16.95 -5.74
C GLU A 132 1.87 -16.68 -6.60
N GLN A 133 2.30 -15.41 -6.70
CA GLN A 133 3.44 -15.00 -7.51
C GLN A 133 4.80 -15.08 -6.80
N VAL A 134 4.84 -15.37 -5.49
CA VAL A 134 6.09 -15.43 -4.70
C VAL A 134 7.20 -16.23 -5.41
N PRO A 135 6.97 -17.45 -5.94
CA PRO A 135 8.03 -18.21 -6.61
C PRO A 135 8.59 -17.48 -7.85
N GLN A 136 7.74 -16.83 -8.63
CA GLN A 136 8.14 -16.09 -9.82
C GLN A 136 8.88 -14.80 -9.48
N LEU A 137 8.49 -14.12 -8.40
CA LEU A 137 9.16 -12.93 -7.91
C LEU A 137 10.57 -13.26 -7.41
N VAL A 138 10.74 -14.39 -6.70
CA VAL A 138 12.05 -14.88 -6.28
C VAL A 138 12.93 -15.21 -7.50
N ALA A 139 12.40 -15.92 -8.50
CA ALA A 139 13.17 -16.23 -9.72
C ALA A 139 13.62 -14.97 -10.49
N ARG A 140 12.78 -13.93 -10.51
CA ARG A 140 13.15 -12.62 -11.08
C ARG A 140 14.28 -11.96 -10.30
N LEU A 141 14.25 -12.03 -8.97
CA LEU A 141 15.31 -11.50 -8.11
C LEU A 141 16.64 -12.24 -8.33
N GLU A 142 16.62 -13.58 -8.42
CA GLU A 142 17.80 -14.38 -8.73
C GLU A 142 18.40 -14.01 -10.09
N THR A 143 17.55 -13.81 -11.10
CA THR A 143 17.95 -13.36 -12.44
C THR A 143 18.63 -11.99 -12.38
N ARG A 144 18.06 -11.05 -11.61
CA ARG A 144 18.61 -9.69 -11.41
C ARG A 144 19.98 -9.73 -10.73
N LEU A 145 20.13 -10.56 -9.70
CA LEU A 145 21.38 -10.73 -8.97
C LEU A 145 22.40 -11.61 -9.69
N ARG A 146 22.01 -12.26 -10.80
CA ARG A 146 22.82 -13.24 -11.55
C ARG A 146 23.38 -14.34 -10.65
N THR A 147 22.62 -14.75 -9.64
CA THR A 147 22.99 -15.80 -8.69
C THR A 147 21.76 -16.52 -8.19
N LYS A 148 21.93 -17.80 -7.88
CA LYS A 148 20.95 -18.55 -7.11
C LYS A 148 20.99 -18.11 -5.65
N LEU A 149 19.81 -18.03 -5.02
CA LEU A 149 19.65 -17.71 -3.62
C LEU A 149 19.26 -19.00 -2.86
N ASP A 150 19.93 -19.26 -1.74
CA ASP A 150 19.78 -20.49 -0.98
C ASP A 150 18.74 -20.40 0.15
N TYR A 151 18.00 -19.28 0.22
CA TYR A 151 17.06 -18.97 1.30
C TYR A 151 17.70 -18.91 2.70
N SER A 152 19.01 -18.62 2.77
CA SER A 152 19.71 -18.42 4.04
C SER A 152 19.76 -16.94 4.44
N ARG A 153 20.07 -16.72 5.73
CA ARG A 153 20.44 -15.40 6.24
C ARG A 153 21.62 -14.78 5.49
N ALA A 154 22.59 -15.58 5.03
CA ALA A 154 23.74 -15.07 4.29
C ALA A 154 23.32 -14.49 2.92
N SER A 155 22.32 -15.09 2.27
CA SER A 155 21.76 -14.57 1.01
C SER A 155 20.99 -13.26 1.19
N LEU A 156 20.42 -12.98 2.38
CA LEU A 156 19.80 -11.68 2.68
C LEU A 156 20.82 -10.53 2.65
N LYS A 157 22.07 -10.77 3.04
CA LYS A 157 23.13 -9.74 2.94
C LYS A 157 23.39 -9.27 1.51
N ARG A 158 23.13 -10.13 0.51
CA ARG A 158 23.24 -9.74 -0.90
C ARG A 158 22.15 -8.76 -1.31
N LEU A 159 20.99 -8.83 -0.66
CA LEU A 159 19.91 -7.87 -0.85
C LEU A 159 20.23 -6.53 -0.21
N ASP A 160 20.92 -6.52 0.94
CA ASP A 160 21.38 -5.28 1.55
C ASP A 160 22.24 -4.45 0.57
N SER A 161 23.18 -5.11 -0.13
CA SER A 161 23.99 -4.46 -1.17
C SER A 161 23.17 -3.97 -2.37
N LEU A 162 22.16 -4.75 -2.80
CA LEU A 162 21.27 -4.38 -3.91
C LEU A 162 20.42 -3.15 -3.56
N VAL A 163 19.87 -3.12 -2.35
CA VAL A 163 19.04 -2.01 -1.84
C VAL A 163 19.89 -0.75 -1.71
N ALA A 164 21.08 -0.84 -1.12
CA ALA A 164 21.99 0.28 -0.98
C ALA A 164 22.42 0.89 -2.34
N HIS A 165 22.70 0.04 -3.33
CA HIS A 165 23.04 0.51 -4.68
C HIS A 165 21.87 1.22 -5.37
N THR A 166 20.65 0.74 -5.14
CA THR A 166 19.43 1.31 -5.75
C THR A 166 19.07 2.67 -5.13
N GLN A 167 19.25 2.83 -3.81
CA GLN A 167 19.06 4.10 -3.10
C GLN A 167 20.06 5.18 -3.53
N GLY A 168 21.30 4.81 -3.87
CA GLY A 168 22.32 5.76 -4.31
C GLY A 168 22.15 6.25 -5.76
N ALA A 169 21.38 5.53 -6.59
CA ALA A 169 21.29 5.77 -8.03
C ALA A 169 19.97 6.44 -8.48
N LEU A 170 18.91 6.41 -7.66
CA LEU A 170 17.59 6.95 -8.01
C LEU A 170 17.26 8.21 -7.20
N ALA A 171 16.52 9.14 -7.81
CA ALA A 171 15.90 10.23 -7.07
C ALA A 171 14.95 9.65 -6.00
N PRO A 172 14.87 10.23 -4.78
CA PRO A 172 14.16 9.66 -3.61
C PRO A 172 12.65 9.42 -3.82
N THR A 173 12.10 9.82 -4.96
CA THR A 173 10.68 9.77 -5.31
C THR A 173 10.30 8.62 -6.26
N GLU A 174 11.24 7.97 -6.95
CA GLU A 174 10.92 6.83 -7.81
C GLU A 174 11.07 5.52 -7.05
N LEU A 175 10.05 5.18 -6.28
CA LEU A 175 9.94 3.88 -5.64
C LEU A 175 9.89 2.78 -6.70
N ASN A 176 10.91 1.91 -6.72
CA ASN A 176 10.90 0.73 -7.57
C ASN A 176 9.99 -0.35 -6.95
N GLU A 177 8.67 -0.19 -7.12
CA GLU A 177 7.63 -1.10 -6.66
C GLU A 177 7.96 -2.57 -6.99
N ARG A 178 8.50 -2.79 -8.18
CA ARG A 178 8.88 -4.12 -8.65
C ARG A 178 10.03 -4.72 -7.84
N LEU A 179 11.09 -3.96 -7.60
CA LEU A 179 12.21 -4.43 -6.77
C LEU A 179 11.75 -4.68 -5.33
N PHE A 180 10.88 -3.81 -4.80
CA PHE A 180 10.32 -4.00 -3.46
C PHE A 180 9.55 -5.32 -3.36
N GLN A 181 8.68 -5.62 -4.32
CA GLN A 181 7.94 -6.89 -4.35
C GLN A 181 8.86 -8.11 -4.51
N GLU A 182 9.90 -8.01 -5.35
CA GLU A 182 10.93 -9.05 -5.52
C GLU A 182 11.65 -9.34 -4.18
N VAL A 183 12.09 -8.29 -3.47
CA VAL A 183 12.76 -8.44 -2.16
C VAL A 183 11.80 -8.90 -1.07
N LEU A 184 10.57 -8.39 -1.03
CA LEU A 184 9.54 -8.81 -0.08
C LEU A 184 9.22 -10.31 -0.21
N ALA A 185 9.09 -10.80 -1.46
CA ALA A 185 8.83 -12.21 -1.72
C ALA A 185 9.97 -13.09 -1.20
N TYR A 186 11.23 -12.73 -1.49
CA TYR A 186 12.38 -13.51 -1.03
C TYR A 186 12.53 -13.44 0.50
N TYR A 187 12.46 -12.26 1.08
CA TYR A 187 12.54 -12.05 2.53
C TYR A 187 11.51 -12.90 3.28
N GLY A 188 10.25 -12.86 2.83
CA GLY A 188 9.20 -13.66 3.44
C GLY A 188 9.39 -15.16 3.23
N GLU A 189 9.95 -15.64 2.11
CA GLU A 189 10.33 -17.06 1.98
C GLU A 189 11.43 -17.48 2.94
N VAL A 190 12.41 -16.61 3.22
CA VAL A 190 13.42 -16.88 4.24
C VAL A 190 12.78 -16.96 5.63
N LEU A 191 11.86 -16.04 5.96
CA LEU A 191 11.08 -16.11 7.21
C LEU A 191 10.24 -17.39 7.29
N ARG A 192 9.52 -17.74 6.22
CA ARG A 192 8.65 -18.92 6.17
C ARG A 192 9.40 -20.20 6.50
N ARG A 193 10.64 -20.32 6.05
CA ARG A 193 11.52 -21.47 6.31
C ARG A 193 12.16 -21.43 7.70
N ALA A 194 12.44 -20.24 8.22
CA ALA A 194 13.06 -20.06 9.53
C ALA A 194 12.05 -20.20 10.70
N LEU A 195 10.77 -19.95 10.45
CA LEU A 195 9.72 -19.96 11.45
C LEU A 195 8.98 -21.31 11.54
N PRO A 196 8.64 -21.79 12.74
CA PRO A 196 7.80 -22.99 12.90
C PRO A 196 6.43 -22.78 12.27
N TYR A 197 6.05 -23.68 11.35
CA TYR A 197 4.77 -23.61 10.62
C TYR A 197 4.55 -22.27 9.90
N GLY A 198 5.63 -21.70 9.36
CA GLY A 198 5.57 -20.47 8.56
C GLY A 198 4.68 -20.64 7.33
N GLU A 199 3.69 -19.77 7.19
CA GLU A 199 2.74 -19.75 6.08
C GLU A 199 2.40 -18.31 5.68
N TRP A 200 2.41 -18.04 4.37
CA TRP A 200 1.87 -16.79 3.85
C TRP A 200 0.36 -16.71 4.05
N LYS A 201 -0.12 -15.58 4.59
CA LYS A 201 -1.56 -15.30 4.68
C LYS A 201 -1.87 -13.86 4.34
N ALA A 202 -3.06 -13.67 3.75
CA ALA A 202 -3.66 -12.35 3.66
C ALA A 202 -4.04 -11.86 5.05
N THR A 203 -3.58 -10.65 5.41
CA THR A 203 -3.83 -10.05 6.71
C THR A 203 -4.37 -8.65 6.53
N THR A 204 -5.35 -8.27 7.34
CA THR A 204 -5.94 -6.93 7.25
C THR A 204 -5.19 -6.00 8.19
N GLU A 205 -4.65 -4.91 7.66
CA GLU A 205 -4.03 -3.85 8.43
C GLU A 205 -4.89 -2.59 8.37
N THR A 206 -5.10 -1.96 9.52
CA THR A 206 -5.82 -0.68 9.61
C THR A 206 -4.79 0.44 9.66
N TYR A 207 -4.82 1.34 8.68
CA TYR A 207 -4.04 2.57 8.70
C TYR A 207 -4.97 3.74 9.08
N GLY A 208 -4.62 4.46 10.15
CA GLY A 208 -5.46 5.54 10.66
C GLY A 208 -6.83 5.05 11.16
N LYS A 209 -7.85 5.92 11.11
CA LYS A 209 -9.16 5.65 11.74
C LYS A 209 -10.10 4.78 10.89
N ASN A 210 -10.01 4.83 9.56
CA ASN A 210 -11.05 4.28 8.68
C ASN A 210 -10.52 3.47 7.48
N TYR A 211 -9.21 3.30 7.34
CA TYR A 211 -8.64 2.65 6.17
C TYR A 211 -8.11 1.28 6.53
N THR A 212 -8.67 0.24 5.91
CA THR A 212 -8.18 -1.14 6.03
C THR A 212 -7.66 -1.61 4.68
N HIS A 213 -6.47 -2.21 4.68
CA HIS A 213 -5.84 -2.77 3.49
C HIS A 213 -5.40 -4.20 3.76
N GLN A 214 -5.49 -5.06 2.75
CA GLN A 214 -4.92 -6.40 2.84
C GLN A 214 -3.43 -6.34 2.52
N VAL A 215 -2.62 -6.90 3.43
CA VAL A 215 -1.17 -6.94 3.29
C VAL A 215 -0.67 -8.39 3.42
N PRO A 216 0.41 -8.76 2.70
CA PRO A 216 1.03 -10.06 2.86
C PRO A 216 1.60 -10.21 4.27
N GLY A 217 1.06 -11.15 5.03
CA GLY A 217 1.51 -11.50 6.36
C GLY A 217 2.14 -12.90 6.41
N MET A 218 2.99 -13.12 7.40
CA MET A 218 3.59 -14.42 7.68
C MET A 218 3.02 -14.97 8.98
N ARG A 219 2.13 -15.95 8.88
CA ARG A 219 1.60 -16.67 10.04
C ARG A 219 2.63 -17.70 10.49
N TYR A 220 2.84 -17.81 11.80
CA TYR A 220 3.77 -18.78 12.39
C TYR A 220 3.32 -19.18 13.79
N LEU A 221 3.81 -20.32 14.30
CA LEU A 221 3.61 -20.74 15.68
C LEU A 221 4.69 -20.13 16.57
N ALA A 222 4.32 -19.21 17.46
CA ALA A 222 5.25 -18.57 18.38
C ALA A 222 5.61 -19.52 19.52
N LYS A 223 6.91 -19.78 19.70
CA LYS A 223 7.41 -20.75 20.70
C LYS A 223 7.10 -20.32 22.12
N SER A 224 7.21 -19.03 22.41
CA SER A 224 6.98 -18.46 23.75
C SER A 224 5.56 -18.63 24.30
N VAL A 225 4.55 -18.77 23.44
CA VAL A 225 3.13 -18.78 23.87
C VAL A 225 2.32 -19.95 23.29
N ASN A 226 2.92 -20.81 22.45
CA ASN A 226 2.24 -21.87 21.71
C ASN A 226 0.95 -21.40 20.99
N LEU A 227 0.99 -20.17 20.47
CA LEU A 227 -0.12 -19.55 19.73
C LEU A 227 0.35 -19.09 18.36
N PHE A 228 -0.56 -19.15 17.40
CA PHE A 228 -0.28 -18.59 16.08
C PHE A 228 -0.23 -17.06 16.15
N LYS A 229 0.88 -16.50 15.71
CA LYS A 229 1.09 -15.07 15.52
C LYS A 229 1.29 -14.76 14.04
N VAL A 230 1.25 -13.48 13.72
CA VAL A 230 1.42 -12.97 12.36
C VAL A 230 2.53 -11.92 12.39
N LEU A 231 3.58 -12.11 11.58
CA LEU A 231 4.52 -11.05 11.24
C LEU A 231 4.03 -10.30 10.01
N LYS A 232 4.54 -9.08 9.84
CA LYS A 232 4.24 -8.19 8.71
C LYS A 232 5.53 -7.92 7.92
N PRO A 233 5.95 -8.86 7.04
CA PRO A 233 7.19 -8.73 6.29
C PRO A 233 7.29 -7.44 5.47
N GLY A 234 6.15 -6.95 4.95
CA GLY A 234 6.09 -5.71 4.19
C GLY A 234 6.62 -4.51 4.97
N THR A 235 6.21 -4.36 6.22
CA THR A 235 6.66 -3.27 7.11
C THR A 235 8.16 -3.40 7.43
N SER A 236 8.63 -4.61 7.69
CA SER A 236 10.04 -4.89 8.00
C SER A 236 10.95 -4.53 6.81
N VAL A 237 10.63 -5.02 5.61
CA VAL A 237 11.41 -4.74 4.38
C VAL A 237 11.39 -3.25 4.05
N MET A 238 10.23 -2.61 4.20
CA MET A 238 10.08 -1.19 3.96
C MET A 238 10.94 -0.32 4.88
N SER A 239 11.07 -0.69 6.16
CA SER A 239 11.99 0.01 7.07
C SER A 239 13.45 -0.06 6.59
N ALA A 240 13.85 -1.18 5.98
CA ALA A 240 15.19 -1.34 5.40
C ALA A 240 15.37 -0.55 4.08
N PHE A 241 14.30 -0.32 3.33
CA PHE A 241 14.37 0.43 2.08
C PHE A 241 14.23 1.94 2.23
N TYR A 242 13.58 2.44 3.28
CA TYR A 242 13.05 3.82 3.26
C TYR A 242 13.23 4.62 4.55
N ASP A 243 13.79 4.07 5.63
CA ASP A 243 14.04 4.86 6.84
C ASP A 243 15.39 5.59 6.75
N GLU A 244 15.38 6.82 6.20
CA GLU A 244 16.56 7.69 6.10
C GLU A 244 17.22 7.99 7.47
N LYS A 245 16.46 7.91 8.57
CA LYS A 245 17.00 8.14 9.93
C LYS A 245 17.79 6.95 10.45
N THR A 246 17.57 5.76 9.90
CA THR A 246 18.32 4.55 10.23
C THR A 246 19.22 4.14 9.07
N ARG A 247 20.34 4.86 8.88
CA ARG A 247 21.45 4.45 7.99
C ARG A 247 22.05 3.05 8.26
N GLY A 248 21.50 2.29 9.20
CA GLY A 248 21.85 0.90 9.50
C GLY A 248 20.68 -0.08 9.42
N ALA A 249 19.50 0.33 8.92
CA ALA A 249 18.39 -0.60 8.68
C ALA A 249 18.67 -1.40 7.41
N SER A 250 19.05 -2.66 7.59
CA SER A 250 19.24 -3.62 6.50
C SER A 250 18.15 -4.68 6.53
N VAL A 251 17.90 -5.33 5.39
CA VAL A 251 16.97 -6.47 5.28
C VAL A 251 17.42 -7.58 6.23
N THR A 252 18.72 -7.78 6.39
CA THR A 252 19.28 -8.73 7.37
C THR A 252 18.98 -8.32 8.81
N THR A 253 19.13 -7.04 9.16
CA THR A 253 18.81 -6.55 10.52
C THR A 253 17.32 -6.66 10.83
N ALA A 254 16.46 -6.38 9.85
CA ALA A 254 15.01 -6.57 9.96
C ALA A 254 14.67 -8.05 10.20
N PHE A 255 15.32 -8.96 9.46
CA PHE A 255 15.17 -10.41 9.65
C PHE A 255 15.54 -10.84 11.07
N ASP A 256 16.69 -10.40 11.57
CA ASP A 256 17.15 -10.79 12.91
C ASP A 256 16.17 -10.33 14.01
N LYS A 257 15.60 -9.12 13.87
CA LYS A 257 14.57 -8.60 14.78
C LYS A 257 13.28 -9.42 14.71
N ASP A 258 12.83 -9.75 13.51
CA ASP A 258 11.61 -10.53 13.30
C ASP A 258 11.74 -11.96 13.86
N ILE A 259 12.90 -12.60 13.68
CA ILE A 259 13.19 -13.91 14.26
C ILE A 259 13.29 -13.82 15.79
N ALA A 260 13.98 -12.83 16.34
CA ALA A 260 14.08 -12.65 17.78
C ALA A 260 12.71 -12.39 18.44
N ALA A 261 11.82 -11.65 17.77
CA ALA A 261 10.46 -11.41 18.25
C ALA A 261 9.54 -12.66 18.17
N ALA A 262 9.89 -13.62 17.32
CA ALA A 262 9.12 -14.84 17.09
C ALA A 262 9.52 -16.02 18.00
N GLN A 263 10.72 -15.97 18.58
CA GLN A 263 11.25 -16.98 19.52
C GLN A 263 10.79 -16.67 20.95
#